data_AF-Q16EQ2-F1
#
_entry.id   AF-Q16EQ2-F1
#
_cell.length_a   1.000
_cell.length_b   1.000
_cell.length_c   1.000
_cell.angle_alpha   90.00
_cell.angle_beta   90.00
_cell.angle_gamma   90.00
#
_symmetry.space_group_name_H-M   'P 1'
#
loop_
_entity.id
_entity.type
_entity.pdbx_description
1 polymer ?
#
loop_
_entity_poly.entity_id
_entity_poly.type
_entity_poly.pdbx_seq_one_letter_code
_entity_poly.pdbx_strand_id
1 'polypeptide(L)' 'MNAYCDRAGLSMQVVRFRFDGQPINENDTPTTLEMEEGDTIEVYQQQTGGKLYF' A
#
# COMPACT_ATOMS: atom_id res chain seq x y z
N MET A 1 5.27 -6.28 -1.24
CA MET A 1 3.82 -5.99 -1.32
C MET A 1 2.97 -7.18 -1.78
N ASN A 2 3.43 -7.96 -2.78
CA ASN A 2 2.70 -9.16 -3.26
C ASN A 2 2.30 -10.15 -2.16
N ALA A 3 3.23 -10.54 -1.28
CA ALA A 3 2.93 -11.49 -0.20
C ALA A 3 1.81 -11.01 0.76
N TYR A 4 1.69 -9.70 0.99
CA TYR A 4 0.57 -9.15 1.76
C TYR A 4 -0.74 -9.26 0.99
N CYS A 5 -0.72 -8.88 -0.29
CA CYS A 5 -1.89 -8.97 -1.19
C CYS A 5 -2.40 -10.42 -1.30
N ASP A 6 -1.49 -11.39 -1.46
CA ASP A 6 -1.81 -12.81 -1.54
C ASP A 6 -2.43 -13.33 -0.23
N ARG A 7 -1.87 -12.93 0.93
CA ARG A 7 -2.40 -13.30 2.25
C ARG A 7 -3.75 -12.64 2.55
N ALA A 8 -3.94 -11.40 2.11
CA ALA A 8 -5.17 -10.65 2.31
C ALA A 8 -6.26 -11.00 1.29
N GLY A 9 -5.94 -11.72 0.21
CA GLY A 9 -6.85 -11.98 -0.90
C GLY A 9 -7.19 -10.73 -1.70
N LEU A 10 -6.29 -9.73 -1.70
CA LEU A 10 -6.46 -8.46 -2.39
C LEU A 10 -5.56 -8.40 -3.63
N SER A 11 -6.01 -7.70 -4.68
CA SER A 11 -5.13 -7.40 -5.82
C SER A 11 -4.25 -6.19 -5.51
N MET A 12 -3.00 -6.19 -5.95
CA MET A 12 -2.12 -5.01 -5.85
C MET A 12 -2.73 -3.75 -6.49
N GLN A 13 -3.61 -3.92 -7.48
CA GLN A 13 -4.28 -2.81 -8.17
C GLN A 13 -5.33 -2.11 -7.29
N VAL A 14 -5.85 -2.80 -6.26
CA VAL A 14 -6.88 -2.28 -5.36
C VAL A 14 -6.31 -1.83 -4.02
N VAL A 15 -4.98 -1.81 -3.85
CA VAL A 15 -4.33 -1.34 -2.63
C VAL A 15 -3.25 -0.31 -2.93
N ARG A 16 -3.00 0.58 -1.97
CA ARG A 16 -1.95 1.60 -1.99
C ARG A 16 -1.13 1.47 -0.72
N PHE A 17 0.15 1.23 -0.89
CA PHE A 17 1.12 1.16 0.20
C PHE A 17 1.73 2.55 0.39
N ARG A 18 1.80 3.00 1.64
CA ARG A 18 2.41 4.27 2.02
C ARG A 18 3.35 4.09 3.20
N PHE A 19 4.42 4.87 3.19
CA PHE A 19 5.34 5.01 4.30
C PHE A 19 5.44 6.51 4.61
N ASP A 20 5.20 6.90 5.86
CA ASP A 20 5.12 8.30 6.29
C ASP A 20 4.27 9.20 5.37
N GLY A 21 3.14 8.66 4.90
CA GLY A 21 2.24 9.34 3.97
C GLY A 21 2.75 9.46 2.53
N GLN A 22 3.99 9.09 2.21
CA GLN A 22 4.51 8.99 0.85
C GLN A 22 4.11 7.67 0.20
N PRO A 23 3.73 7.66 -1.10
CA PRO A 23 3.44 6.41 -1.82
C PRO A 23 4.72 5.60 -2.04
N ILE A 24 4.65 4.29 -1.81
CA ILE A 24 5.75 3.36 -2.10
C ILE A 24 5.58 2.77 -3.50
N ASN A 25 6.62 2.89 -4.33
CA ASN A 25 6.70 2.28 -5.65
C ASN A 25 7.43 0.93 -5.60
N GLU A 26 7.33 0.16 -6.68
CA GLU A 26 7.97 -1.17 -6.76
C GLU A 26 9.50 -1.13 -6.80
N ASN A 27 10.07 0.00 -7.23
CA ASN A 27 11.53 0.20 -7.28
C ASN A 27 12.10 0.78 -5.99
N ASP A 28 11.23 1.21 -5.06
CA ASP A 28 11.68 1.78 -3.81
C ASP A 28 12.20 0.67 -2.90
N THR A 29 13.30 0.98 -2.20
CA THR A 29 13.94 0.08 -1.24
C THR A 29 13.82 0.66 0.16
N PRO A 30 13.92 -0.17 1.22
CA PRO A 30 13.96 0.33 2.59
C PRO A 30 15.01 1.41 2.79
N THR A 31 16.20 1.27 2.17
CA THR A 31 17.28 2.26 2.25
C THR A 31 16.92 3.59 1.61
N THR A 32 16.27 3.59 0.43
CA THR A 32 15.88 4.82 -0.25
C THR A 32 14.73 5.55 0.43
N LEU A 33 13.92 4.83 1.21
CA LEU A 33 12.84 5.36 2.02
C LEU A 33 13.28 5.66 3.46
N GLU A 34 14.57 5.48 3.79
CA GLU A 34 15.12 5.65 5.14
C GLU A 34 14.35 4.85 6.22
N MET A 35 13.87 3.67 5.85
CA MET A 35 13.12 2.80 6.75
C MET A 35 14.04 2.10 7.75
N GLU A 36 13.62 2.06 9.01
CA GLU A 36 14.28 1.39 10.12
C GLU A 36 13.52 0.13 10.57
N GLU A 37 14.17 -0.67 11.42
CA GLU A 37 13.52 -1.84 12.01
C GLU A 37 12.44 -1.41 13.01
N GLY A 38 11.22 -1.89 12.82
CA GLY A 38 10.05 -1.53 13.63
C GLY A 38 9.12 -0.52 12.97
N ASP A 39 9.53 0.03 11.83
CA ASP A 39 8.68 0.90 11.01
C ASP A 39 7.46 0.19 10.45
N THR A 40 6.39 0.95 10.28
CA THR A 40 5.10 0.43 9.82
C THR A 40 4.73 1.02 8.46
N ILE A 41 4.32 0.15 7.54
CA ILE A 41 3.77 0.54 6.24
C ILE A 41 2.24 0.62 6.38
N GLU A 42 1.68 1.75 5.99
CA GLU A 42 0.24 1.94 5.91
C GLU A 42 -0.30 1.37 4.60
N VAL A 43 -1.42 0.64 4.68
CA VAL A 43 -2.07 0.06 3.50
C VAL A 43 -3.50 0.56 3.40
N TYR A 44 -3.81 1.24 2.31
CA TYR A 44 -5.14 1.73 2.01
C TYR A 44 -5.74 0.94 0.86
N GLN A 45 -7.00 0.54 0.97
CA GLN A 45 -7.73 0.02 -0.18
C GLN A 45 -8.12 1.18 -1.10
N GLN A 46 -7.80 1.05 -2.39
CA GLN A 46 -8.24 1.98 -3.40
C GLN A 46 -9.76 1.85 -3.53
N GLN A 47 -10.47 2.91 -3.14
CA GLN A 47 -11.91 2.99 -3.32
C GLN A 47 -12.23 3.09 -4.81
N THR A 48 -12.64 1.98 -5.43
CA THR A 48 -13.19 1.93 -6.79
C THR A 48 -14.71 2.08 -6.81
N GLY A 49 -15.34 2.21 -5.64
CA GLY A 49 -16.79 2.24 -5.46
C GLY A 49 -17.26 3.46 -4.67
N GLY A 50 -17.93 4.36 -5.38
CA GLY A 50 -18.75 5.45 -4.85
C GLY A 50 -19.89 5.70 -5.83
N LYS A 51 -20.80 4.72 -5.99
CA LYS A 51 -22.08 5.04 -6.62
C LYS A 51 -22.86 5.88 -5.63
N LEU A 52 -22.77 7.19 -5.80
CA LEU A 52 -23.74 8.12 -5.26
C LEU A 52 -25.07 7.76 -5.93
N TYR A 53 -25.85 6.92 -5.27
CA TYR A 53 -27.25 6.72 -5.65
C TYR A 53 -28.00 7.95 -5.13
N PHE A 54 -28.33 8.86 -6.05
CA PHE A 54 -29.42 9.83 -5.90
C PHE A 54 -30.60 9.39 -6.76
#